data_AF-A0A5M7BFC7-F1
#
_entry.id   AF-A0A5M7BFC7-F1
#
_cell.length_a   1.000
_cell.length_b   1.000
_cell.length_c   1.000
_cell.angle_alpha   90.00
_cell.angle_beta   90.00
_cell.angle_gamma   90.00
#
_symmetry.space_group_name_H-M   'P 1'
#
loop_
_entity.id
_entity.type
_entity.pdbx_description
1 polymer ?
#
loop_
_entity_poly.entity_id
_entity_poly.type
_entity_poly.pdbx_seq_one_letter_code
_entity_poly.pdbx_strand_id
1 'polypeptide(L)'
;MKTYFFLLSLLVSSFVCAQNNQIVNTEDGRRVLLKADFTWEYIDGQSSLTSIKTPLKADTGCNLASDFKEPALNSKIQAQLKKGRATISHVKAKVAKDNNCTIEDVLLLSVSEQKSKATYQFCANGIPVAYKRIGNTIIKKQDIF
;
A
#
# COMPACT_ATOMS: atom_id res chain seq x y z
N MET A 1 -47.11 27.72 13.63
CA MET A 1 -45.95 27.55 12.70
C MET A 1 -44.66 28.17 13.24
N LYS A 2 -44.68 29.40 13.78
CA LYS A 2 -43.48 30.10 14.28
C LYS A 2 -42.78 29.40 15.47
N THR A 3 -43.54 28.76 16.36
CA THR A 3 -43.01 27.96 17.49
C THR A 3 -42.28 26.69 17.06
N TYR A 4 -42.79 26.01 16.03
CA TYR A 4 -42.13 24.82 15.46
C TYR A 4 -40.80 25.17 14.78
N PHE A 5 -40.70 26.35 14.16
CA PHE A 5 -39.46 26.83 13.57
C PHE A 5 -38.39 27.13 14.64
N PHE A 6 -38.81 27.69 15.79
CA PHE A 6 -37.93 27.87 16.95
C PHE A 6 -37.47 26.55 17.55
N LEU A 7 -38.37 25.57 17.70
CA LEU A 7 -38.02 24.24 18.21
C LEU A 7 -37.08 23.49 17.25
N LEU A 8 -37.30 23.58 15.94
CA LEU A 8 -36.41 22.99 14.93
C LEU A 8 -35.01 23.61 14.99
N SER A 9 -34.92 24.94 15.12
CA SER A 9 -33.65 25.66 15.27
C SER A 9 -32.87 25.20 16.51
N LEU A 10 -33.56 25.01 17.63
CA LEU A 10 -32.97 24.54 18.89
C LEU A 10 -32.54 23.07 18.83
N LEU A 11 -33.18 22.27 17.99
CA LEU A 11 -32.85 20.85 17.79
C LEU A 11 -31.66 20.68 16.83
N VAL A 12 -31.49 21.57 15.85
CA VAL A 12 -30.32 21.55 14.95
C VAL A 12 -29.03 21.99 15.67
N SER A 13 -29.11 22.94 16.61
CA SER A 13 -27.94 23.41 17.35
C SER A 13 -27.36 22.37 18.30
N SER A 14 -28.17 21.43 18.82
CA SER A 14 -27.68 20.38 19.73
C SER A 14 -26.83 19.31 19.04
N PHE A 15 -27.03 19.06 17.73
CA PHE A 15 -26.24 18.07 16.98
C PHE A 15 -24.79 18.50 16.73
N VAL A 16 -24.50 19.81 16.71
CA VAL A 16 -23.15 20.33 16.42
C VAL A 16 -22.18 20.06 17.58
N CYS A 17 -22.68 19.99 18.83
CA CYS A 17 -21.85 19.77 20.01
C CYS A 17 -21.46 18.30 20.26
N ALA A 18 -21.93 17.35 19.43
CA ALA A 18 -21.72 15.92 19.66
C ALA A 18 -20.46 15.33 18.98
N GLN A 19 -19.72 16.12 18.19
CA GLN A 19 -18.53 15.67 17.46
C GLN A 19 -17.24 16.26 18.04
N ASN A 20 -17.08 16.22 19.36
CA ASN A 20 -15.92 16.81 20.01
C ASN A 20 -14.80 15.77 20.14
N ASN A 21 -13.70 16.00 19.43
CA ASN A 21 -12.44 15.31 19.68
C ASN A 21 -11.86 15.84 21.00
N GLN A 22 -11.37 14.94 21.87
CA GLN A 22 -10.84 15.31 23.18
C GLN A 22 -9.36 14.95 23.29
N ILE A 23 -8.58 15.86 23.87
CA ILE A 23 -7.19 15.57 24.23
C ILE A 23 -7.17 15.03 25.65
N VAL A 24 -6.63 13.82 25.81
CA VAL A 24 -6.52 13.13 27.11
C VAL A 24 -5.06 12.80 27.37
N ASN A 25 -4.65 12.89 28.63
CA ASN A 25 -3.32 12.46 29.07
C ASN A 25 -3.39 10.99 29.50
N THR A 26 -2.51 10.15 28.95
CA THR A 26 -2.32 8.77 29.41
C THR A 26 -1.53 8.77 30.73
N GLU A 27 -1.63 7.70 31.51
CA GLU A 27 -0.81 7.46 32.72
C GLU A 27 0.70 7.60 32.46
N ASP A 28 1.14 7.31 31.22
CA ASP A 28 2.52 7.48 30.76
C ASP A 28 2.93 8.95 30.52
N GLY A 29 2.06 9.93 30.82
CA GLY A 29 2.31 11.35 30.64
C GLY A 29 2.24 11.85 29.19
N ARG A 30 1.81 11.00 28.24
CA ARG A 30 1.69 11.33 26.81
C ARG A 30 0.29 11.85 26.49
N ARG A 31 0.19 12.80 25.54
CA ARG A 31 -1.10 13.32 25.07
C ARG A 31 -1.62 12.56 23.86
N VAL A 32 -2.89 12.17 23.93
CA VAL A 32 -3.60 11.42 22.90
C VAL A 32 -4.85 12.19 22.49
N LEU A 33 -5.10 12.27 21.19
CA LEU A 33 -6.35 12.74 20.61
C LEU A 33 -7.33 11.57 20.51
N LEU A 34 -8.42 11.60 21.28
CA LEU A 34 -9.54 10.69 21.12
C LEU A 34 -10.51 11.27 20.09
N LYS A 35 -10.76 10.52 19.02
CA LYS A 35 -11.65 10.91 17.94
C LYS A 35 -13.08 10.43 18.20
N ALA A 36 -14.04 11.08 17.56
CA ALA A 36 -15.46 10.72 17.65
C ALA A 36 -15.81 9.31 17.09
N ASP A 37 -14.90 8.67 16.35
CA ASP A 37 -15.03 7.31 15.82
C ASP A 37 -14.49 6.23 16.78
N PHE A 38 -14.23 6.59 18.05
CA PHE A 38 -13.63 5.75 19.08
C PHE A 38 -12.20 5.28 18.78
N THR A 39 -11.54 5.89 17.80
CA THR A 39 -10.11 5.72 17.58
C THR A 39 -9.30 6.81 18.29
N TRP A 40 -8.00 6.60 18.43
CA TRP A 40 -7.14 7.55 19.12
C TRP A 40 -5.77 7.68 18.43
N GLU A 41 -5.14 8.86 18.54
CA GLU A 41 -3.84 9.17 17.93
C GLU A 41 -2.91 9.93 18.89
N TYR A 42 -1.62 9.59 18.91
CA TYR A 42 -0.63 10.35 19.70
C TYR A 42 -0.34 11.71 19.05
N ILE A 43 -0.45 12.78 19.84
CA ILE A 43 -0.24 14.16 19.35
C ILE A 43 1.24 14.57 19.46
N ASP A 44 1.94 14.07 20.48
CA ASP A 44 3.30 14.51 20.82
C ASP A 44 4.41 13.63 20.23
N GLY A 45 4.03 12.63 19.43
CA GLY A 45 4.91 11.58 18.94
C GLY A 45 5.30 11.74 17.48
N GLN A 46 5.65 12.94 17.00
CA GLN A 46 6.33 13.09 15.71
C GLN A 46 7.86 12.97 15.91
N SER A 47 8.30 11.86 16.49
CA SER A 47 9.64 11.36 16.22
C SER A 47 9.50 10.39 15.07
N SER A 48 10.06 10.80 13.93
CA SER A 48 10.32 9.99 12.75
C SER A 48 10.39 8.48 13.02
N LEU A 49 9.26 7.79 12.90
CA LEU A 49 9.26 6.48 12.27
C LEU A 49 9.15 6.73 10.77
N THR A 50 10.19 7.39 10.23
CA THR A 50 10.86 6.82 9.06
C THR A 50 10.85 5.33 9.31
N SER A 51 10.17 4.60 8.43
CA SER A 51 10.20 3.15 8.41
C SER A 51 11.67 2.71 8.43
N ILE A 52 12.22 2.51 9.63
CA ILE A 52 13.36 1.64 9.82
C ILE A 52 12.75 0.26 9.63
N LYS A 53 12.53 -0.08 8.35
CA LYS A 53 12.76 -1.44 7.91
C LYS A 53 14.21 -1.68 8.31
N THR A 54 14.38 -2.35 9.44
CA THR A 54 15.62 -3.02 9.81
C THR A 54 16.20 -3.60 8.51
N PRO A 55 17.44 -3.28 8.10
CA PRO A 55 18.03 -3.95 6.96
C PRO A 55 18.18 -5.41 7.36
N LEU A 56 17.24 -6.25 6.92
CA LEU A 56 17.40 -7.68 6.96
C LEU A 56 18.55 -7.98 6.01
N LYS A 57 19.74 -8.09 6.61
CA LYS A 57 20.95 -8.76 6.13
C LYS A 57 21.31 -8.52 4.67
N ALA A 58 22.39 -7.76 4.47
CA ALA A 58 23.22 -7.96 3.30
C ALA A 58 23.64 -9.44 3.25
N ASP A 59 23.21 -10.18 2.24
CA ASP A 59 24.09 -10.53 1.13
C ASP A 59 23.37 -11.32 0.03
N THR A 60 23.64 -10.88 -1.21
CA THR A 60 23.33 -11.49 -2.52
C THR A 60 21.89 -11.43 -3.03
N GLY A 61 21.50 -10.29 -3.63
CA GLY A 61 20.50 -10.37 -4.71
C GLY A 61 19.95 -9.06 -5.27
N CYS A 62 19.74 -8.02 -4.47
CA CYS A 62 19.20 -6.73 -4.95
C CYS A 62 19.77 -5.54 -4.18
N ASN A 63 20.90 -5.01 -4.62
CA ASN A 63 21.43 -3.75 -4.12
C ASN A 63 20.73 -2.60 -4.85
N LEU A 64 19.55 -2.20 -4.36
CA LEU A 64 18.84 -1.03 -4.86
C LEU A 64 19.45 0.23 -4.25
N ALA A 65 19.78 1.21 -5.09
CA ALA A 65 20.16 2.54 -4.61
C ALA A 65 18.97 3.19 -3.88
N SER A 66 19.24 4.05 -2.89
CA SER A 66 18.22 4.76 -2.11
C SER A 66 17.26 5.59 -2.97
N ASP A 67 17.66 5.96 -4.19
CA ASP A 67 16.88 6.75 -5.13
C ASP A 67 16.17 5.91 -6.21
N PHE A 68 16.04 4.59 -6.02
CA PHE A 68 15.38 3.73 -7.00
C PHE A 68 13.89 4.06 -7.14
N LYS A 69 13.49 4.49 -8.34
CA LYS A 69 12.09 4.71 -8.71
C LYS A 69 11.57 3.55 -9.55
N GLU A 70 10.46 2.95 -9.12
CA GLU A 70 9.82 1.85 -9.86
C GLU A 70 9.46 2.28 -11.30
N PRO A 71 9.81 1.50 -12.33
CA PRO A 71 9.54 1.86 -13.72
C PRO A 71 8.04 1.95 -14.00
N ALA A 72 7.66 2.96 -14.78
CA ALA A 72 6.27 3.17 -15.18
C ALA A 72 5.80 2.07 -16.16
N LEU A 73 4.63 1.49 -15.89
CA LEU A 73 4.02 0.45 -16.72
C LEU A 73 3.35 1.06 -17.97
N ASN A 74 3.33 0.30 -19.07
CA ASN A 74 2.72 0.77 -20.30
C ASN A 74 1.17 0.73 -20.20
N SER A 75 0.54 1.91 -20.22
CA SER A 75 -0.91 2.05 -20.08
C SER A 75 -1.73 1.27 -21.10
N LYS A 76 -1.24 1.15 -22.36
CA LYS A 76 -1.92 0.39 -23.43
C LYS A 76 -1.94 -1.10 -23.12
N ILE A 77 -0.84 -1.64 -22.59
CA ILE A 77 -0.72 -3.06 -22.26
C ILE A 77 -1.50 -3.36 -20.98
N GLN A 78 -1.45 -2.48 -19.99
CA GLN A 78 -2.26 -2.59 -18.77
C GLN A 78 -3.77 -2.57 -19.08
N ALA A 79 -4.23 -1.77 -20.04
CA ALA A 79 -5.62 -1.79 -20.48
C ALA A 79 -6.02 -3.16 -21.10
N GLN A 80 -5.11 -3.80 -21.83
CA GLN A 80 -5.34 -5.13 -22.38
C GLN A 80 -5.39 -6.21 -21.28
N LEU A 81 -4.56 -6.08 -20.23
CA LEU A 81 -4.60 -6.98 -19.08
C LEU A 81 -5.92 -6.87 -18.31
N LYS A 82 -6.43 -5.65 -18.14
CA LYS A 82 -7.74 -5.39 -17.51
C LYS A 82 -8.89 -6.12 -18.23
N LYS A 83 -8.84 -6.24 -19.56
CA LYS A 83 -9.83 -7.04 -20.33
C LYS A 83 -9.79 -8.52 -19.94
N GLY A 84 -8.61 -9.04 -19.61
CA GLY A 84 -8.42 -10.40 -19.10
C GLY A 84 -8.62 -10.55 -17.59
N ARG A 85 -9.13 -9.52 -16.90
CA ARG A 85 -9.25 -9.43 -15.43
C ARG A 85 -7.91 -9.62 -14.69
N ALA A 86 -6.80 -9.29 -15.32
CA ALA A 86 -5.47 -9.32 -14.71
C ALA A 86 -4.93 -7.89 -14.57
N THR A 87 -4.21 -7.63 -13.48
CA THR A 87 -3.56 -6.35 -13.18
C THR A 87 -2.15 -6.65 -12.65
N ILE A 88 -1.28 -5.65 -12.66
CA ILE A 88 0.05 -5.79 -12.04
C ILE A 88 -0.05 -6.13 -10.54
N SER A 89 -1.10 -5.67 -9.84
CA SER A 89 -1.30 -6.02 -8.43
C SER A 89 -1.51 -7.52 -8.24
N HIS A 90 -2.21 -8.20 -9.15
CA HIS A 90 -2.33 -9.66 -9.12
C HIS A 90 -0.99 -10.36 -9.41
N VAL A 91 -0.14 -9.77 -10.26
CA VAL A 91 1.22 -10.27 -10.47
C VAL A 91 2.03 -10.16 -9.19
N LYS A 92 2.07 -8.98 -8.55
CA LYS A 92 2.79 -8.76 -7.29
C LYS A 92 2.28 -9.67 -6.17
N ALA A 93 0.96 -9.87 -6.06
CA ALA A 93 0.36 -10.78 -5.09
C ALA A 93 0.80 -12.24 -5.30
N LYS A 94 0.90 -12.69 -6.56
CA LYS A 94 1.42 -14.03 -6.86
C LYS A 94 2.90 -14.16 -6.49
N VAL A 95 3.72 -13.18 -6.85
CA VAL A 95 5.15 -13.16 -6.51
C VAL A 95 5.35 -13.15 -4.99
N ALA A 96 4.54 -12.38 -4.27
CA ALA A 96 4.54 -12.31 -2.82
C ALA A 96 4.23 -13.66 -2.18
N LYS A 97 3.17 -14.33 -2.67
CA LYS A 97 2.79 -15.67 -2.22
C LYS A 97 3.87 -16.71 -2.49
N ASP A 98 4.48 -16.68 -3.67
CA ASP A 98 5.51 -17.65 -4.08
C ASP A 98 6.82 -17.49 -3.27
N ASN A 99 7.11 -16.29 -2.75
CA ASN A 99 8.34 -15.97 -2.02
C ASN A 99 8.12 -15.69 -0.51
N ASN A 100 6.93 -15.99 0.01
CA ASN A 100 6.54 -15.78 1.41
C ASN A 100 6.84 -14.35 1.93
N CYS A 101 6.59 -13.34 1.11
CA CYS A 101 6.79 -11.93 1.48
C CYS A 101 5.49 -11.13 1.40
N THR A 102 5.50 -9.91 1.95
CA THR A 102 4.35 -9.00 1.82
C THR A 102 4.36 -8.33 0.44
N ILE A 103 3.21 -7.83 -0.01
CA ILE A 103 3.08 -7.15 -1.32
C ILE A 103 3.97 -5.91 -1.39
N GLU A 104 4.21 -5.25 -0.26
CA GLU A 104 5.00 -4.02 -0.13
C GLU A 104 6.51 -4.26 -0.28
N ASP A 105 6.96 -5.49 -0.01
CA ASP A 105 8.36 -5.88 -0.14
C ASP A 105 8.72 -6.37 -1.54
N VAL A 106 7.75 -6.38 -2.47
CA VAL A 106 7.95 -6.76 -3.87
C VAL A 106 8.17 -5.52 -4.73
N LEU A 107 9.42 -5.31 -5.13
CA LEU A 107 9.84 -4.19 -5.97
C LEU A 107 9.98 -4.65 -7.42
N LEU A 108 9.40 -3.90 -8.36
CA LEU A 108 9.59 -4.17 -9.79
C LEU A 108 10.89 -3.51 -10.26
N LEU A 109 11.84 -4.30 -10.74
CA LEU A 109 13.15 -3.83 -11.21
C LEU A 109 13.07 -3.38 -12.67
N SER A 110 12.58 -4.27 -13.53
CA SER A 110 12.42 -3.99 -14.95
C SER A 110 11.23 -4.75 -15.53
N VAL A 111 10.69 -4.17 -16.60
CA VAL A 111 9.47 -4.64 -17.23
C VAL A 111 9.65 -4.60 -18.73
N SER A 112 9.45 -5.75 -19.38
CA SER A 112 9.44 -5.87 -20.83
C SER A 112 8.09 -6.42 -21.24
N GLU A 113 7.21 -5.55 -21.72
CA GLU A 113 5.83 -5.88 -22.02
C GLU A 113 5.57 -5.89 -23.53
N GLN A 114 4.96 -6.97 -24.00
CA GLN A 114 4.36 -7.10 -25.32
C GLN A 114 2.87 -7.43 -25.17
N LYS A 115 2.10 -7.34 -26.26
CA LYS A 115 0.65 -7.59 -26.23
C LYS A 115 0.31 -8.99 -25.71
N SER A 116 1.01 -10.02 -26.21
CA SER A 116 0.75 -11.44 -25.87
C SER A 116 1.66 -12.00 -24.78
N LYS A 117 2.82 -11.40 -24.53
CA LYS A 117 3.86 -11.89 -23.61
C LYS A 117 4.40 -10.73 -22.78
N ALA A 118 4.80 -10.98 -21.54
CA ALA A 118 5.57 -9.99 -20.77
C ALA A 118 6.60 -10.70 -19.90
N THR A 119 7.71 -10.02 -19.64
CA THR A 119 8.73 -10.47 -18.68
C THR A 119 8.85 -9.40 -17.61
N TYR A 120 8.67 -9.82 -16.37
CA TYR A 120 8.76 -9.00 -15.18
C TYR A 120 9.96 -9.45 -14.37
N GLN A 121 10.85 -8.52 -14.04
CA GLN A 121 11.95 -8.75 -13.11
C GLN A 121 11.55 -8.10 -11.79
N PHE A 122 11.36 -8.90 -10.76
CA PHE A 122 11.05 -8.43 -9.42
C PHE A 122 12.22 -8.66 -8.48
N CYS A 123 12.29 -7.85 -7.44
CA CYS A 123 13.01 -8.15 -6.24
C CYS A 123 12.01 -8.48 -5.14
N ALA A 124 12.10 -9.67 -4.56
CA ALA A 124 11.26 -10.08 -3.44
C ALA A 124 12.17 -10.47 -2.27
N ASN A 125 12.07 -9.73 -1.15
CA ASN A 125 12.84 -9.99 0.07
C ASN A 125 14.37 -10.14 -0.19
N GLY A 126 14.91 -9.26 -1.04
CA GLY A 126 16.33 -9.27 -1.42
C GLY A 126 16.71 -10.25 -2.53
N ILE A 127 15.80 -11.14 -2.96
CA ILE A 127 16.06 -12.15 -4.00
C ILE A 127 15.52 -11.66 -5.36
N PRO A 128 16.35 -11.60 -6.41
CA PRO A 128 15.90 -11.26 -7.76
C PRO A 128 15.16 -12.46 -8.35
N VAL A 129 13.92 -12.25 -8.77
CA VAL A 129 13.05 -13.28 -9.35
C VAL A 129 12.44 -12.80 -10.66
N ALA A 130 12.55 -13.64 -11.68
CA ALA A 130 12.00 -13.38 -13.00
C ALA A 130 10.66 -14.12 -13.18
N TYR A 131 9.65 -13.41 -13.67
CA TYR A 131 8.34 -13.96 -14.01
C TYR A 131 7.97 -13.63 -15.44
N LYS A 132 7.35 -14.59 -16.13
CA LYS A 132 6.87 -14.43 -17.50
C LYS A 132 5.36 -14.57 -17.54
N ARG A 133 4.72 -13.67 -18.27
CA ARG A 133 3.30 -13.78 -18.63
C ARG A 133 3.19 -14.35 -20.04
N ILE A 134 2.32 -15.34 -20.19
CA ILE A 134 1.92 -15.92 -21.47
C ILE A 134 0.40 -15.86 -21.53
N GLY A 135 -0.15 -14.98 -22.38
CA GLY A 135 -1.59 -14.69 -22.36
C GLY A 135 -2.02 -14.12 -21.01
N ASN A 136 -2.84 -14.86 -20.27
CA ASN A 136 -3.34 -14.49 -18.94
C ASN A 136 -2.63 -15.22 -17.79
N THR A 137 -1.77 -16.19 -18.10
CA THR A 137 -1.08 -17.00 -17.08
C THR A 137 0.27 -16.39 -16.76
N ILE A 138 0.66 -16.42 -15.47
CA ILE A 138 1.93 -15.90 -14.96
C ILE A 138 2.74 -17.08 -14.41
N ILE A 139 3.92 -17.30 -14.96
CA ILE A 139 4.80 -18.43 -14.67
C ILE A 139 6.15 -17.88 -14.21
N LYS A 140 6.78 -18.52 -13.21
CA LYS A 140 8.16 -18.19 -12.85
C LYS A 140 9.04 -18.53 -14.05
N LYS A 141 9.91 -17.60 -14.46
CA LYS A 141 10.88 -17.89 -15.52
C LYS A 141 11.90 -18.85 -14.91
N GLN A 142 11.78 -20.14 -15.24
CA GLN A 142 12.85 -21.09 -15.00
C GLN A 142 13.91 -20.87 -16.08
N ASP A 143 15.16 -20.77 -15.66
CA ASP A 143 16.29 -20.92 -16.55
C ASP A 143 16.33 -22.39 -16.94
N ILE A 144 15.75 -22.69 -18.10
CA ILE A 144 15.93 -23.97 -18.74
C ILE A 144 17.33 -23.87 -19.36
N PHE A 145 18.28 -24.58 -18.75
CA PHE A 145 19.63 -24.76 -19.27
C PHE A 145 19.61 -25.30 -20.70
#